data_AF-A0A1A6FGM3-F1
#
_entry.id   AF-A0A1A6FGM3-F1
#
_cell.length_a   1.000
_cell.length_b   1.000
_cell.length_c   1.000
_cell.angle_alpha   90.00
_cell.angle_beta   90.00
_cell.angle_gamma   90.00
#
_symmetry.space_group_name_H-M   'P 1'
#
loop_
_entity.id
_entity.type
_entity.pdbx_description
1 polymer ?
#
loop_
_entity_poly.entity_id
_entity_poly.type
_entity_poly.pdbx_seq_one_letter_code
_entity_poly.pdbx_strand_id
1 'polypeptide(L)'
;MTTEPEVRRTLSESAARQLANATKTRAQWSGITPRWLVSFLPWTPVEAGIYRLNRVREDSALTDADVTCSPARDRDADLPETFVDYQDAPREYSMNAVTTVLDVQTRVSDLYSHPYDQIQEQVRLLTEKVKEKQESELVNNPEYGLLANAHPSMKLSTRTGAPTPDDLDELIARVWKEPAFFLAHPRAIASFGRECTRRGVPPPTVTLFGSPFLTWRGLPLVPSDKLFIDENGKTSILLLRTGEKKQGVIGLFQPGIPGEVAPSLSVRFMGINRKAIASYLISLYCSAAVLTHDALGVLEGVEVSKYHDYPDKYV
;
A
#
# COMPACT_ATOMS: atom_id res chain seq x y z
N MET A 1 16.17 48.39 -56.99
CA MET A 1 17.33 47.65 -56.47
C MET A 1 16.80 46.38 -55.83
N THR A 2 16.81 45.29 -56.58
CA THR A 2 16.35 43.97 -56.15
C THR A 2 17.43 43.35 -55.27
N THR A 3 17.15 43.18 -53.98
CA THR A 3 17.99 42.45 -53.04
C THR A 3 17.95 40.97 -53.40
N GLU A 4 19.02 40.45 -54.00
CA GLU A 4 19.22 39.00 -54.13
C GLU A 4 19.30 38.38 -52.73
N PRO A 5 18.55 37.30 -52.44
CA PRO A 5 18.67 36.62 -51.16
C PRO A 5 20.05 35.97 -51.05
N GLU A 6 20.80 36.37 -50.03
CA GLU A 6 22.10 35.81 -49.67
C GLU A 6 21.98 34.28 -49.51
N VAL A 7 22.51 33.51 -50.48
CA VAL A 7 22.53 32.05 -50.41
C VAL A 7 23.55 31.65 -49.35
N ARG A 8 23.09 31.46 -48.11
CA ARG A 8 23.93 30.94 -47.02
C ARG A 8 24.40 29.53 -47.34
N ARG A 9 25.70 29.37 -47.61
CA ARG A 9 26.39 28.09 -47.88
C ARG A 9 26.89 27.44 -46.59
N THR A 10 25.97 27.14 -45.68
CA THR A 10 26.31 26.42 -44.43
C THR A 10 25.88 24.95 -44.54
N LEU A 11 26.58 24.06 -43.84
CA LEU A 11 26.15 22.67 -43.67
C LEU A 11 24.72 22.63 -43.10
N SER A 12 23.86 21.76 -43.61
CA SER A 12 22.52 21.60 -43.07
C SER A 12 22.55 20.94 -41.70
N GLU A 13 21.69 21.39 -40.80
CA GLU A 13 21.56 20.82 -39.45
C GLU A 13 21.24 19.32 -39.49
N SER A 14 20.43 18.89 -40.47
CA SER A 14 20.07 17.49 -40.66
C SER A 14 21.27 16.61 -41.02
N ALA A 15 22.22 17.12 -41.80
CA ALA A 15 23.47 16.43 -42.14
C ALA A 15 24.42 16.39 -40.94
N ALA A 16 24.56 17.51 -40.21
CA ALA A 16 25.38 17.57 -39.00
C ALA A 16 24.86 16.63 -37.90
N ARG A 17 23.53 16.48 -37.76
CA ARG A 17 22.89 15.62 -36.74
C ARG A 17 23.19 14.13 -36.93
N GLN A 18 23.49 13.65 -38.14
CA GLN A 18 23.82 12.23 -38.36
C GLN A 18 25.11 11.80 -37.65
N LEU A 19 26.00 12.75 -37.40
CA LEU A 19 27.28 12.51 -36.71
C LEU A 19 27.21 12.85 -35.22
N ALA A 20 26.11 13.45 -34.76
CA ALA A 20 25.93 13.83 -33.36
C ALA A 20 25.37 12.65 -32.54
N ASN A 21 25.94 12.42 -31.36
CA ASN A 21 25.40 11.45 -30.41
C ASN A 21 24.12 11.98 -29.77
N ALA A 22 23.08 11.15 -29.71
CA ALA A 22 21.87 11.44 -28.95
C ALA A 22 21.99 10.88 -27.53
N THR A 23 21.81 11.74 -26.52
CA THR A 23 21.67 11.29 -25.13
C THR A 23 20.37 10.52 -24.99
N LYS A 24 20.46 9.22 -24.72
CA LYS A 24 19.30 8.35 -24.47
C LYS A 24 19.05 8.30 -22.97
N THR A 25 17.79 8.25 -22.55
CA THR A 25 17.40 7.97 -21.17
C THR A 25 17.06 6.50 -21.01
N ARG A 26 16.96 6.03 -19.76
CA ARG A 26 16.31 4.75 -19.46
C ARG A 26 14.83 4.84 -19.78
N ALA A 27 14.22 3.68 -20.03
CA ALA A 27 12.79 3.58 -20.26
C ALA A 27 12.00 4.11 -19.05
N GLN A 28 11.18 5.14 -19.29
CA GLN A 28 10.29 5.73 -18.30
C GLN A 28 8.94 5.02 -18.36
N TRP A 29 8.41 4.64 -17.19
CA TRP A 29 7.11 3.99 -17.09
C TRP A 29 6.22 4.79 -16.15
N SER A 30 5.06 5.23 -16.68
CA SER A 30 4.10 6.06 -15.93
C SER A 30 3.30 5.29 -14.87
N GLY A 31 3.33 3.96 -14.89
CA GLY A 31 2.63 3.13 -13.91
C GLY A 31 3.36 2.98 -12.57
N ILE A 32 4.56 3.56 -12.43
CA ILE A 32 5.31 3.54 -11.17
C ILE A 32 4.66 4.52 -10.20
N THR A 33 4.26 4.03 -9.04
CA THR A 33 3.69 4.82 -7.94
C THR A 33 4.66 4.86 -6.75
N PRO A 34 4.50 5.83 -5.81
CA PRO A 34 5.35 5.86 -4.61
C PRO A 34 5.11 4.70 -3.65
N ARG A 35 4.02 3.91 -3.83
CA ARG A 35 3.67 2.74 -3.00
C ARG A 35 3.77 3.02 -1.51
N TRP A 36 3.05 4.06 -1.07
CA TRP A 36 3.11 4.50 0.31
C TRP A 36 2.71 3.40 1.29
N LEU A 37 1.72 2.55 0.95
CA LEU A 37 1.29 1.47 1.84
C LEU A 37 2.45 0.55 2.23
N VAL A 38 3.28 0.14 1.27
CA VAL A 38 4.45 -0.73 1.49
C VAL A 38 5.50 -0.04 2.37
N SER A 39 5.65 1.28 2.24
CA SER A 39 6.62 2.06 3.01
C SER A 39 6.16 2.35 4.45
N PHE A 40 4.85 2.46 4.67
CA PHE A 40 4.26 2.71 5.99
C PHE A 40 4.00 1.42 6.79
N LEU A 41 3.91 0.27 6.12
CA LEU A 41 3.72 -1.02 6.78
C LEU A 41 5.03 -1.53 7.40
N PRO A 42 4.99 -1.97 8.67
CA PRO A 42 6.09 -2.72 9.27
C PRO A 42 6.10 -4.13 8.72
N TRP A 43 7.29 -4.58 8.33
CA TRP A 43 7.52 -5.88 7.73
C TRP A 43 8.15 -6.84 8.74
N THR A 44 7.57 -8.04 8.84
CA THR A 44 8.03 -9.10 9.72
C THR A 44 8.54 -10.29 8.89
N PRO A 45 9.76 -10.78 9.16
CA PRO A 45 10.33 -11.91 8.44
C PRO A 45 9.66 -13.22 8.86
N VAL A 46 9.32 -14.08 7.90
CA VAL A 46 8.75 -15.40 8.11
C VAL A 46 9.68 -16.44 7.48
N GLU A 47 10.40 -17.20 8.30
CA GLU A 47 11.42 -18.14 7.80
C GLU A 47 10.84 -19.40 7.15
N ALA A 48 9.72 -19.90 7.66
CA ALA A 48 9.12 -21.17 7.23
C ALA A 48 7.90 -20.99 6.30
N GLY A 49 7.67 -19.79 5.78
CA GLY A 49 6.53 -19.50 4.89
C GLY A 49 5.13 -19.60 5.51
N ILE A 50 5.04 -19.87 6.82
CA ILE A 50 3.79 -19.98 7.57
C ILE A 50 3.88 -19.06 8.78
N TYR A 51 2.93 -18.14 8.91
CA TYR A 51 2.78 -17.28 10.08
C TYR A 51 1.50 -17.64 10.83
N ARG A 52 1.62 -18.14 12.06
CA ARG A 52 0.49 -18.54 12.90
C ARG A 52 0.14 -17.41 13.87
N LEU A 53 -1.12 -16.99 13.83
CA LEU A 53 -1.67 -15.97 14.73
C LEU A 53 -2.42 -16.61 15.89
N ASN A 54 -1.75 -16.74 17.02
CA ASN A 54 -2.36 -17.23 18.25
C ASN A 54 -3.17 -16.10 18.90
N ARG A 55 -4.43 -16.39 19.24
CA ARG A 55 -5.33 -15.44 19.91
C ARG A 55 -5.82 -16.01 21.24
N VAL A 56 -6.11 -15.10 22.15
CA VAL A 56 -6.82 -15.40 23.40
C VAL A 56 -8.29 -15.68 23.06
N ARG A 57 -8.90 -16.63 23.76
CA ARG A 57 -10.33 -16.91 23.65
C ARG A 57 -11.11 -15.84 24.40
N GLU A 58 -11.77 -14.96 23.66
CA GLU A 58 -12.52 -13.81 24.23
C GLU A 58 -13.62 -14.25 25.21
N ASP A 59 -14.24 -15.43 25.03
CA ASP A 59 -15.27 -15.97 25.94
C ASP A 59 -14.73 -16.33 27.34
N SER A 60 -13.42 -16.60 27.45
CA SER A 60 -12.73 -16.87 28.72
C SER A 60 -11.97 -15.64 29.24
N ALA A 61 -11.96 -14.55 28.47
CA ALA A 61 -11.15 -13.39 28.75
C ALA A 61 -11.81 -12.54 29.85
N LEU A 62 -11.37 -12.79 31.08
CA LEU A 62 -11.33 -11.84 32.20
C LEU A 62 -12.67 -11.14 32.48
N THR A 63 -13.46 -11.75 33.35
CA THR A 63 -14.46 -11.02 34.11
C THR A 63 -13.77 -10.08 35.09
N ASP A 64 -14.28 -8.86 35.29
CA ASP A 64 -13.73 -7.86 36.25
C ASP A 64 -13.70 -8.38 37.71
N ALA A 65 -14.30 -9.54 37.97
CA ALA A 65 -14.27 -10.26 39.23
C ALA A 65 -12.95 -11.04 39.48
N ASP A 66 -12.13 -11.24 38.44
CA ASP A 66 -10.98 -12.15 38.44
C ASP A 66 -9.67 -11.46 38.87
N VAL A 67 -9.61 -10.13 38.75
CA VAL A 67 -8.43 -9.32 39.09
C VAL A 67 -8.85 -8.28 40.11
N THR A 68 -8.66 -8.59 41.40
CA THR A 68 -8.95 -7.64 42.48
C THR A 68 -7.71 -6.81 42.82
N CYS A 69 -7.90 -5.50 43.00
CA CYS A 69 -6.89 -4.67 43.67
C CYS A 69 -6.81 -5.11 45.13
N SER A 70 -5.60 -5.05 45.72
CA SER A 70 -5.24 -5.62 47.02
C SER A 70 -6.38 -5.55 48.06
N PRO A 71 -6.66 -6.64 48.80
CA PRO A 71 -7.75 -6.64 49.77
C PRO A 71 -7.57 -5.50 50.78
N ALA A 72 -8.69 -4.90 51.23
CA ALA A 72 -8.67 -3.87 52.27
C ALA A 72 -7.93 -4.38 53.51
N ARG A 73 -7.16 -3.50 54.17
CA ARG A 73 -6.09 -3.77 55.18
C ARG A 73 -6.38 -4.75 56.33
N ASP A 74 -7.60 -5.26 56.49
CA ASP A 74 -8.03 -6.10 57.62
C ASP A 74 -8.67 -7.45 57.20
N ARG A 75 -8.37 -7.98 56.01
CA ARG A 75 -8.78 -9.35 55.63
C ARG A 75 -7.68 -10.12 54.92
N ASP A 76 -7.30 -11.27 55.48
CA ASP A 76 -6.61 -12.35 54.78
C ASP A 76 -7.61 -13.04 53.84
N ALA A 77 -7.87 -12.41 52.69
CA ALA A 77 -8.68 -13.02 51.63
C ALA A 77 -7.77 -13.85 50.72
N ASP A 78 -8.21 -15.07 50.38
CA ASP A 78 -7.54 -15.88 49.37
C ASP A 78 -7.46 -15.12 48.04
N LEU A 79 -6.31 -15.21 47.38
CA LEU A 79 -6.10 -14.57 46.08
C LEU A 79 -6.97 -15.25 45.02
N PRO A 80 -7.62 -14.48 44.12
CA PRO A 80 -8.35 -15.08 43.01
C PRO A 80 -7.37 -15.79 42.06
N GLU A 81 -7.57 -17.08 41.84
CA GLU A 81 -6.83 -17.87 40.86
C GLU A 81 -7.55 -17.83 39.51
N THR A 82 -6.91 -17.24 38.50
CA THR A 82 -7.46 -17.19 37.14
C THR A 82 -6.40 -17.54 36.09
N PHE A 83 -6.86 -18.03 34.95
CA PHE A 83 -6.03 -18.30 33.78
C PHE A 83 -6.68 -17.72 32.53
N VAL A 84 -5.88 -17.42 31.52
CA VAL A 84 -6.35 -16.90 30.23
C VAL A 84 -6.24 -18.02 29.20
N ASP A 85 -7.36 -18.46 28.63
CA ASP A 85 -7.37 -19.56 27.66
C ASP A 85 -7.01 -19.08 26.24
N TYR A 86 -6.39 -19.96 25.47
CA TYR A 86 -6.00 -19.70 24.08
C TYR A 86 -6.95 -20.40 23.10
N GLN A 87 -6.95 -19.94 21.85
CA GLN A 87 -7.69 -20.58 20.78
C GLN A 87 -6.98 -21.86 20.31
N ASP A 88 -7.70 -22.99 20.27
CA ASP A 88 -7.15 -24.30 19.86
C ASP A 88 -6.82 -24.39 18.36
N ALA A 89 -7.56 -23.64 17.52
CA ALA A 89 -7.39 -23.58 16.07
C ALA A 89 -7.08 -22.15 15.60
N PRO A 90 -5.83 -21.67 15.78
CA PRO A 90 -5.41 -20.34 15.35
C PRO A 90 -5.33 -20.25 13.83
N ARG A 91 -5.51 -19.04 13.29
CA ARG A 91 -5.39 -18.81 11.85
C ARG A 91 -3.93 -18.82 11.41
N GLU A 92 -3.65 -19.57 10.35
CA GLU A 92 -2.34 -19.61 9.70
C GLU A 92 -2.39 -18.80 8.40
N TYR A 93 -1.39 -17.94 8.21
CA TYR A 93 -1.17 -17.17 7.00
C TYR A 93 -0.03 -17.82 6.22
N SER A 94 -0.36 -18.40 5.06
CA SER A 94 0.63 -18.86 4.11
C SER A 94 1.19 -17.70 3.30
N MET A 95 2.45 -17.82 2.90
CA MET A 95 3.09 -16.88 1.98
C MET A 95 2.61 -17.13 0.55
N ASN A 96 2.04 -16.11 -0.08
CA ASN A 96 1.63 -16.19 -1.47
C ASN A 96 2.74 -15.63 -2.37
N ALA A 97 2.91 -16.26 -3.54
CA ALA A 97 3.96 -15.91 -4.48
C ALA A 97 3.37 -15.18 -5.70
N VAL A 98 3.86 -13.98 -5.97
CA VAL A 98 3.65 -13.28 -7.24
C VAL A 98 4.84 -13.60 -8.13
N THR A 99 4.63 -14.45 -9.14
CA THR A 99 5.68 -14.90 -10.05
C THR A 99 5.47 -14.39 -11.46
N THR A 100 6.54 -14.02 -12.15
CA THR A 100 6.49 -13.61 -13.56
C THR A 100 7.75 -14.06 -14.28
N VAL A 101 7.62 -14.44 -15.55
CA VAL A 101 8.74 -14.83 -16.39
C VAL A 101 9.06 -13.70 -17.36
N LEU A 102 10.33 -13.36 -17.47
CA LEU A 102 10.87 -12.43 -18.47
C LEU A 102 11.64 -13.21 -19.53
N ASP A 103 11.20 -13.08 -20.77
CA ASP A 103 11.87 -13.67 -21.92
C ASP A 103 12.59 -12.58 -22.73
N VAL A 104 13.90 -12.75 -22.92
CA VAL A 104 14.72 -11.85 -23.72
C VAL A 104 15.46 -12.65 -24.78
N GLN A 105 15.36 -12.23 -26.04
CA GLN A 105 16.15 -12.85 -27.11
C GLN A 105 17.64 -12.49 -26.92
N THR A 106 18.51 -13.49 -26.89
CA THR A 106 19.97 -13.33 -26.68
C THR A 106 20.60 -12.35 -27.68
N ARG A 107 20.20 -12.38 -28.95
CA ARG A 107 20.67 -11.42 -29.96
C ARG A 107 20.39 -9.95 -29.59
N VAL A 108 19.30 -9.67 -28.89
CA VAL A 108 18.93 -8.31 -28.48
C VAL A 108 19.85 -7.83 -27.36
N SER A 109 20.14 -8.68 -26.38
CA SER A 109 21.12 -8.37 -25.33
C SER A 109 22.54 -8.28 -25.89
N ASP A 110 22.90 -9.06 -26.91
CA ASP A 110 24.27 -9.01 -27.45
C ASP A 110 24.52 -7.77 -28.32
N LEU A 111 23.53 -7.35 -29.12
CA LEU A 111 23.68 -6.23 -30.06
C LEU A 111 23.33 -4.86 -29.46
N TYR A 112 22.39 -4.80 -28.50
CA TYR A 112 21.77 -3.54 -28.07
C TYR A 112 22.00 -3.22 -26.58
N SER A 113 23.14 -3.61 -26.00
CA SER A 113 23.45 -3.38 -24.58
C SER A 113 24.29 -2.12 -24.27
N HIS A 114 24.60 -1.29 -25.27
CA HIS A 114 25.27 -0.01 -25.06
C HIS A 114 24.40 1.16 -25.54
N PRO A 115 24.20 2.21 -24.70
CA PRO A 115 24.77 2.42 -23.37
C PRO A 115 24.04 1.72 -22.20
N TYR A 116 22.85 1.13 -22.43
CA TYR A 116 22.04 0.49 -21.40
C TYR A 116 21.85 -1.00 -21.67
N ASP A 117 22.08 -1.83 -20.66
CA ASP A 117 21.83 -3.26 -20.71
C ASP A 117 20.32 -3.55 -20.76
N GLN A 118 19.90 -4.27 -21.80
CA GLN A 118 18.50 -4.63 -22.04
C GLN A 118 17.95 -5.56 -20.97
N ILE A 119 18.73 -6.52 -20.49
CA ILE A 119 18.29 -7.48 -19.47
C ILE A 119 18.07 -6.73 -18.16
N GLN A 120 19.02 -5.89 -17.75
CA GLN A 120 18.91 -5.13 -16.52
C GLN A 120 17.72 -4.15 -16.56
N GLU A 121 17.49 -3.46 -17.67
CA GLU A 121 16.34 -2.56 -17.80
C GLU A 121 15.00 -3.28 -17.79
N GLN A 122 14.90 -4.44 -18.44
CA GLN A 122 13.68 -5.25 -18.41
C GLN A 122 13.41 -5.83 -17.02
N VAL A 123 14.43 -6.36 -16.34
CA VAL A 123 14.32 -6.85 -14.96
C VAL A 123 13.89 -5.71 -14.02
N ARG A 124 14.44 -4.50 -14.19
CA ARG A 124 14.05 -3.32 -13.41
C ARG A 124 12.57 -2.98 -13.63
N LEU A 125 12.12 -2.85 -14.87
CA LEU A 125 10.73 -2.50 -15.18
C LEU A 125 9.76 -3.58 -14.68
N LEU A 126 10.11 -4.85 -14.85
CA LEU A 126 9.30 -5.96 -14.38
C LEU A 126 9.24 -6.00 -12.85
N THR A 127 10.36 -5.71 -12.17
CA THR A 127 10.42 -5.58 -10.71
C THR A 127 9.47 -4.49 -10.21
N GLU A 128 9.48 -3.31 -10.85
CA GLU A 128 8.54 -2.24 -10.51
C GLU A 128 7.10 -2.71 -10.70
N LYS A 129 6.79 -3.40 -11.80
CA LYS A 129 5.45 -3.94 -12.06
C LYS A 129 5.00 -4.98 -11.03
N VAL A 130 5.92 -5.84 -10.59
CA VAL A 130 5.67 -6.83 -9.54
C VAL A 130 5.41 -6.14 -8.20
N LYS A 131 6.14 -5.07 -7.86
CA LYS A 131 5.89 -4.25 -6.66
C LYS A 131 4.56 -3.49 -6.70
N GLU A 132 4.15 -2.98 -7.86
CA GLU A 132 2.81 -2.39 -8.02
C GLU A 132 1.71 -3.44 -7.80
N LYS A 133 1.92 -4.65 -8.33
CA LYS A 133 1.01 -5.78 -8.12
C LYS A 133 0.98 -6.21 -6.65
N GLN A 134 2.13 -6.21 -5.96
CA GLN A 134 2.21 -6.47 -4.51
C GLN A 134 1.30 -5.54 -3.71
N GLU A 135 1.40 -4.22 -3.91
CA GLU A 135 0.55 -3.27 -3.21
C GLU A 135 -0.94 -3.52 -3.51
N SER A 136 -1.26 -3.82 -4.78
CA SER A 136 -2.62 -4.18 -5.18
C SER A 136 -3.14 -5.44 -4.47
N GLU A 137 -2.31 -6.46 -4.29
CA GLU A 137 -2.69 -7.70 -3.61
C GLU A 137 -2.83 -7.49 -2.10
N LEU A 138 -1.94 -6.72 -1.47
CA LEU A 138 -2.06 -6.38 -0.05
C LEU A 138 -3.40 -5.72 0.29
N VAL A 139 -3.96 -4.93 -0.64
CA VAL A 139 -5.26 -4.27 -0.44
C VAL A 139 -6.43 -5.19 -0.81
N ASN A 140 -6.38 -5.81 -1.99
CA ASN A 140 -7.56 -6.40 -2.65
C ASN A 140 -7.62 -7.94 -2.65
N ASN A 141 -6.56 -8.64 -2.22
CA ASN A 141 -6.54 -10.10 -2.28
C ASN A 141 -7.66 -10.71 -1.39
N PRO A 142 -8.41 -11.73 -1.86
CA PRO A 142 -9.49 -12.33 -1.09
C PRO A 142 -9.02 -13.09 0.17
N GLU A 143 -7.79 -13.61 0.19
CA GLU A 143 -7.27 -14.41 1.32
C GLU A 143 -6.67 -13.53 2.42
N TYR A 144 -5.70 -12.68 2.08
CA TYR A 144 -4.93 -11.87 3.04
C TYR A 144 -5.10 -10.36 2.84
N GLY A 145 -5.84 -9.91 1.84
CA GLY A 145 -6.03 -8.49 1.56
C GLY A 145 -6.75 -7.77 2.69
N LEU A 146 -6.41 -6.51 2.91
CA LEU A 146 -6.95 -5.69 3.98
C LEU A 146 -8.48 -5.56 3.89
N LEU A 147 -9.01 -5.32 2.69
CA LEU A 147 -10.46 -5.14 2.50
C LEU A 147 -11.26 -6.42 2.83
N ALA A 148 -10.72 -7.59 2.50
CA ALA A 148 -11.37 -8.87 2.75
C ALA A 148 -11.29 -9.28 4.22
N ASN A 149 -10.21 -8.92 4.92
CA ASN A 149 -9.97 -9.30 6.32
C ASN A 149 -10.53 -8.32 7.35
N ALA A 150 -11.18 -7.25 6.93
CA ALA A 150 -11.86 -6.33 7.83
C ALA A 150 -13.07 -7.00 8.51
N HIS A 151 -13.09 -6.98 9.85
CA HIS A 151 -14.17 -7.57 10.63
C HIS A 151 -15.49 -6.82 10.41
N PRO A 152 -16.66 -7.50 10.34
CA PRO A 152 -17.94 -6.83 10.07
C PRO A 152 -18.28 -5.67 11.01
N SER A 153 -17.87 -5.74 12.29
CA SER A 153 -18.09 -4.65 13.27
C SER A 153 -17.26 -3.39 13.01
N MET A 154 -16.22 -3.50 12.19
CA MET A 154 -15.29 -2.42 11.84
C MET A 154 -15.54 -1.88 10.42
N LYS A 155 -16.58 -2.40 9.75
CA LYS A 155 -17.06 -1.88 8.47
C LYS A 155 -18.15 -0.85 8.75
N LEU A 156 -17.91 0.38 8.34
CA LEU A 156 -18.83 1.50 8.42
C LEU A 156 -19.29 1.88 7.02
N SER A 157 -20.49 2.41 6.90
CA SER A 157 -20.98 3.00 5.66
C SER A 157 -21.14 4.51 5.82
N THR A 158 -20.86 5.26 4.77
CA THR A 158 -21.01 6.72 4.79
C THR A 158 -22.47 7.12 5.01
N ARG A 159 -22.71 8.16 5.80
CA ARG A 159 -24.07 8.65 6.10
C ARG A 159 -24.75 9.31 4.90
N THR A 160 -23.98 10.11 4.15
CA THR A 160 -24.50 10.99 3.07
C THR A 160 -23.83 10.73 1.71
N GLY A 161 -23.14 9.58 1.59
CA GLY A 161 -22.35 9.19 0.42
C GLY A 161 -20.96 9.80 0.40
N ALA A 162 -20.86 11.13 0.45
CA ALA A 162 -19.56 11.82 0.48
C ALA A 162 -18.81 11.60 1.80
N PRO A 163 -17.47 11.54 1.79
CA PRO A 163 -16.68 11.35 3.01
C PRO A 163 -16.67 12.66 3.81
N THR A 164 -17.50 12.73 4.84
CA THR A 164 -17.58 13.88 5.72
C THR A 164 -16.58 13.76 6.87
N PRO A 165 -16.20 14.89 7.53
CA PRO A 165 -15.46 14.87 8.78
C PRO A 165 -16.01 13.90 9.84
N ASP A 166 -17.33 13.79 9.93
CA ASP A 166 -18.01 12.94 10.90
C ASP A 166 -17.77 11.45 10.60
N ASP A 167 -17.73 11.04 9.32
CA ASP A 167 -17.47 9.65 8.94
C ASP A 167 -16.03 9.23 9.29
N LEU A 168 -15.06 10.15 9.17
CA LEU A 168 -13.68 9.91 9.59
C LEU A 168 -13.53 9.88 11.11
N ASP A 169 -14.23 10.77 11.83
CA ASP A 169 -14.25 10.75 13.29
C ASP A 169 -14.90 9.45 13.81
N GLU A 170 -15.91 8.90 13.11
CA GLU A 170 -16.49 7.59 13.44
C GLU A 170 -15.51 6.44 13.21
N LEU A 171 -14.73 6.47 12.12
CA LEU A 171 -13.64 5.51 11.91
C LEU A 171 -12.58 5.58 13.03
N ILE A 172 -12.20 6.78 13.45
CA ILE A 172 -11.24 6.98 14.54
C ILE A 172 -11.81 6.46 15.85
N ALA A 173 -13.09 6.69 16.13
CA ALA A 173 -13.75 6.18 17.33
C ALA A 173 -13.73 4.63 17.37
N ARG A 174 -13.82 3.96 16.21
CA ARG A 174 -13.69 2.50 16.12
C ARG A 174 -12.25 2.03 16.32
N VAL A 175 -11.29 2.65 15.64
CA VAL A 175 -9.85 2.32 15.70
C VAL A 175 -9.12 3.31 16.62
N TRP A 176 -9.63 3.49 17.84
CA TRP A 176 -9.15 4.55 18.75
C TRP A 176 -7.80 4.23 19.40
N LYS A 177 -7.46 2.94 19.49
CA LYS A 177 -6.23 2.45 20.13
C LYS A 177 -5.01 2.68 19.26
N GLU A 178 -4.49 3.91 19.23
CA GLU A 178 -3.30 4.32 18.47
C GLU A 178 -3.35 4.04 16.96
N PRO A 179 -4.31 4.64 16.22
CA PRO A 179 -4.33 4.57 14.77
C PRO A 179 -3.07 5.21 14.16
N ALA A 180 -2.59 4.68 13.03
CA ALA A 180 -1.37 5.14 12.37
C ALA A 180 -1.67 6.09 11.20
N PHE A 181 -2.44 5.64 10.21
CA PHE A 181 -2.76 6.45 9.02
C PHE A 181 -4.03 5.97 8.33
N PHE A 182 -4.66 6.88 7.59
CA PHE A 182 -5.72 6.55 6.65
C PHE A 182 -5.13 6.16 5.30
N LEU A 183 -5.71 5.16 4.64
CA LEU A 183 -5.42 4.80 3.27
C LEU A 183 -6.66 5.08 2.41
N ALA A 184 -6.51 5.92 1.39
CA ALA A 184 -7.64 6.34 0.56
C ALA A 184 -7.22 6.57 -0.88
N HIS A 185 -8.16 6.39 -1.82
CA HIS A 185 -7.92 6.79 -3.19
C HIS A 185 -7.70 8.33 -3.28
N PRO A 186 -6.78 8.85 -4.12
CA PRO A 186 -6.56 10.30 -4.26
C PRO A 186 -7.84 11.12 -4.51
N ARG A 187 -8.78 10.57 -5.28
CA ARG A 187 -10.10 11.18 -5.52
C ARG A 187 -10.98 11.24 -4.26
N ALA A 188 -10.87 10.27 -3.35
CA ALA A 188 -11.57 10.29 -2.07
C ALA A 188 -10.95 11.32 -1.10
N ILE A 189 -9.62 11.46 -1.12
CA ILE A 189 -8.93 12.51 -0.38
C ILE A 189 -9.36 13.89 -0.89
N ALA A 190 -9.49 14.04 -2.20
CA ALA A 190 -9.99 15.28 -2.80
C ALA A 190 -11.47 15.56 -2.44
N SER A 191 -12.35 14.55 -2.42
CA SER A 191 -13.74 14.76 -2.00
C SER A 191 -13.83 15.11 -0.52
N PHE A 192 -13.02 14.47 0.34
CA PHE A 192 -12.90 14.84 1.75
C PHE A 192 -12.44 16.30 1.92
N GLY A 193 -11.43 16.72 1.14
CA GLY A 193 -10.99 18.12 1.11
C GLY A 193 -12.12 19.08 0.71
N ARG A 194 -12.96 18.74 -0.27
CA ARG A 194 -14.13 19.55 -0.64
C ARG A 194 -15.17 19.64 0.48
N GLU A 195 -15.45 18.54 1.18
CA GLU A 195 -16.36 18.49 2.32
C GLU A 195 -15.84 19.32 3.51
N CYS A 196 -14.53 19.32 3.73
CA CYS A 196 -13.85 20.15 4.72
C CYS A 196 -13.94 21.63 4.38
N THR A 197 -13.63 22.02 3.14
CA THR A 197 -13.76 23.40 2.66
C THR A 197 -15.19 23.91 2.78
N ARG A 198 -16.20 23.10 2.45
CA ARG A 198 -17.62 23.47 2.60
C ARG A 198 -17.99 23.82 4.04
N ARG A 199 -17.40 23.11 5.00
CA ARG A 199 -17.62 23.33 6.44
C ARG A 199 -16.73 24.42 7.03
N GLY A 200 -15.84 25.02 6.23
CA GLY A 200 -14.89 26.02 6.70
C GLY A 200 -13.80 25.45 7.62
N VAL A 201 -13.49 24.15 7.51
CA VAL A 201 -12.48 23.48 8.33
C VAL A 201 -11.28 23.12 7.45
N PRO A 202 -10.20 23.90 7.42
CA PRO A 202 -9.00 23.55 6.67
C PRO A 202 -8.21 22.46 7.42
N PRO A 203 -8.06 21.24 6.86
CA PRO A 203 -7.26 20.20 7.51
C PRO A 203 -5.76 20.56 7.51
N PRO A 204 -5.05 20.34 8.63
CA PRO A 204 -3.61 20.58 8.69
C PRO A 204 -2.84 19.59 7.82
N THR A 205 -1.60 19.93 7.47
CA THR A 205 -0.70 19.06 6.70
C THR A 205 0.52 18.64 7.52
N VAL A 206 1.07 17.47 7.20
CA VAL A 206 2.32 16.96 7.78
C VAL A 206 3.25 16.50 6.67
N THR A 207 4.55 16.72 6.82
CA THR A 207 5.55 16.22 5.86
C THR A 207 6.07 14.86 6.32
N LEU A 208 5.82 13.82 5.52
CA LEU A 208 6.34 12.47 5.72
C LEU A 208 7.12 12.06 4.47
N PHE A 209 8.28 11.42 4.64
CA PHE A 209 9.12 10.98 3.52
C PHE A 209 9.40 12.08 2.47
N GLY A 210 9.48 13.35 2.91
CA GLY A 210 9.70 14.51 2.03
C GLY A 210 8.46 15.00 1.26
N SER A 211 7.28 14.39 1.44
CA SER A 211 6.02 14.80 0.82
C SER A 211 5.02 15.32 1.85
N PRO A 212 4.27 16.40 1.57
CA PRO A 212 3.17 16.84 2.42
C PRO A 212 1.94 15.94 2.24
N PHE A 213 1.30 15.58 3.34
CA PHE A 213 0.03 14.85 3.38
C PHE A 213 -1.02 15.65 4.16
N LEU A 214 -2.27 15.57 3.74
CA LEU A 214 -3.40 16.05 4.53
C LEU A 214 -3.53 15.19 5.79
N THR A 215 -3.89 15.81 6.91
CA THR A 215 -4.12 15.11 8.17
C THR A 215 -5.51 15.42 8.72
N TRP A 216 -6.10 14.44 9.38
CA TRP A 216 -7.33 14.60 10.13
C TRP A 216 -7.11 14.14 11.56
N ARG A 217 -7.35 15.02 12.54
CA ARG A 217 -7.05 14.78 13.97
C ARG A 217 -5.62 14.29 14.24
N GLY A 218 -4.65 14.73 13.43
CA GLY A 218 -3.25 14.32 13.53
C GLY A 218 -2.88 13.03 12.78
N LEU A 219 -3.86 12.36 12.16
CA LEU A 219 -3.63 11.15 11.36
C LEU A 219 -3.48 11.49 9.88
N PRO A 220 -2.41 11.07 9.21
CA PRO A 220 -2.19 11.37 7.80
C PRO A 220 -3.12 10.56 6.88
N LEU A 221 -3.61 11.22 5.83
CA LEU A 221 -4.35 10.61 4.72
C LEU A 221 -3.35 10.26 3.61
N VAL A 222 -3.08 8.98 3.47
CA VAL A 222 -2.12 8.41 2.52
C VAL A 222 -2.85 8.03 1.22
N PRO A 223 -2.45 8.59 0.07
CA PRO A 223 -3.02 8.26 -1.22
C PRO A 223 -2.55 6.89 -1.70
N SER A 224 -3.49 6.07 -2.18
CA SER A 224 -3.19 4.85 -2.95
C SER A 224 -4.20 4.66 -4.07
N ASP A 225 -3.71 4.50 -5.30
CA ASP A 225 -4.50 4.19 -6.50
C ASP A 225 -5.01 2.75 -6.52
N LYS A 226 -4.53 1.90 -5.60
CA LYS A 226 -4.90 0.48 -5.50
C LYS A 226 -6.27 0.25 -4.84
N LEU A 227 -6.86 1.30 -4.29
CA LEU A 227 -8.26 1.31 -3.87
C LEU A 227 -9.13 1.63 -5.07
N PHE A 228 -9.70 0.60 -5.67
CA PHE A 228 -10.48 0.75 -6.88
C PHE A 228 -11.72 1.63 -6.65
N ILE A 229 -12.12 2.31 -7.72
CA ILE A 229 -13.36 3.06 -7.77
C ILE A 229 -14.31 2.25 -8.64
N ASP A 230 -15.47 1.91 -8.09
CA ASP A 230 -16.52 1.23 -8.83
C ASP A 230 -17.08 2.11 -9.95
N GLU A 231 -17.79 1.52 -10.91
CA GLU A 231 -18.47 2.23 -12.01
C GLU A 231 -19.43 3.32 -11.49
N ASN A 232 -19.97 3.12 -10.27
CA ASN A 232 -20.84 4.07 -9.58
C ASN A 232 -20.09 5.25 -8.92
N GLY A 233 -18.76 5.33 -9.06
CA GLY A 233 -17.94 6.38 -8.44
C GLY A 233 -17.78 6.21 -6.92
N LYS A 234 -17.93 4.97 -6.42
CA LYS A 234 -17.78 4.62 -5.01
C LYS A 234 -16.41 3.99 -4.75
N THR A 235 -15.84 4.29 -3.60
CA THR A 235 -14.57 3.72 -3.15
C THR A 235 -14.63 3.48 -1.64
N SER A 236 -13.53 3.00 -1.07
CA SER A 236 -13.38 2.77 0.36
C SER A 236 -12.23 3.57 0.93
N ILE A 237 -12.34 3.91 2.22
CA ILE A 237 -11.26 4.51 3.01
C ILE A 237 -10.96 3.54 4.14
N LEU A 238 -9.67 3.25 4.36
CA LEU A 238 -9.23 2.38 5.44
C LEU A 238 -8.53 3.21 6.51
N LEU A 239 -8.67 2.79 7.75
CA LEU A 239 -7.88 3.28 8.88
C LEU A 239 -7.13 2.11 9.49
N LEU A 240 -5.81 2.24 9.57
CA LEU A 240 -4.93 1.16 10.04
C LEU A 240 -4.21 1.56 11.32
N ARG A 241 -4.17 0.64 12.27
CA ARG A 241 -3.12 0.56 13.29
C ARG A 241 -2.03 -0.37 12.78
N THR A 242 -0.77 0.03 12.83
CA THR A 242 0.34 -0.80 12.33
C THR A 242 1.30 -1.21 13.44
N GLY A 243 1.93 -2.37 13.25
CA GLY A 243 3.03 -2.85 14.09
C GLY A 243 2.65 -3.97 15.04
N GLU A 244 3.58 -4.92 15.20
CA GLU A 244 3.40 -6.10 16.04
C GLU A 244 3.23 -5.76 17.52
N LYS A 245 4.05 -4.83 18.04
CA LYS A 245 3.98 -4.36 19.43
C LYS A 245 2.62 -3.80 19.82
N LYS A 246 1.93 -3.18 18.85
CA LYS A 246 0.61 -2.58 19.04
C LYS A 246 -0.52 -3.53 18.65
N GLN A 247 -0.21 -4.78 18.31
CA GLN A 247 -1.17 -5.74 17.76
C GLN A 247 -1.92 -5.15 16.55
N GLY A 248 -1.19 -4.48 15.66
CA GLY A 248 -1.71 -3.85 14.46
C GLY A 248 -1.68 -4.76 13.23
N VAL A 249 -1.75 -4.13 12.07
CA VAL A 249 -1.50 -4.74 10.77
C VAL A 249 0.01 -4.82 10.53
N ILE A 250 0.46 -5.97 10.03
CA ILE A 250 1.85 -6.24 9.66
C ILE A 250 1.93 -6.83 8.25
N GLY A 251 2.99 -6.48 7.53
CA GLY A 251 3.39 -7.16 6.30
C GLY A 251 4.27 -8.37 6.63
N LEU A 252 4.08 -9.47 5.90
CA LEU A 252 4.87 -10.68 6.02
C LEU A 252 5.74 -10.83 4.77
N PHE A 253 7.02 -11.12 4.97
CA PHE A 253 7.96 -11.38 3.88
C PHE A 253 8.86 -12.58 4.21
N GLN A 254 9.32 -13.29 3.19
CA GLN A 254 10.20 -14.44 3.33
C GLN A 254 11.67 -13.97 3.20
N PRO A 255 12.50 -14.06 4.24
CA PRO A 255 13.93 -13.76 4.15
C PRO A 255 14.73 -14.94 3.60
N GLY A 256 15.92 -14.68 3.06
CA GLY A 256 16.92 -15.73 2.79
C GLY A 256 16.66 -16.54 1.52
N ILE A 257 16.05 -15.91 0.51
CA ILE A 257 15.72 -16.59 -0.74
C ILE A 257 16.96 -16.62 -1.66
N PRO A 258 17.29 -17.75 -2.30
CA PRO A 258 18.35 -17.79 -3.30
C PRO A 258 18.08 -16.82 -4.45
N GLY A 259 19.03 -15.92 -4.74
CA GLY A 259 18.92 -14.90 -5.78
C GLY A 259 18.13 -13.65 -5.36
N GLU A 260 18.07 -13.36 -4.05
CA GLU A 260 17.39 -12.19 -3.49
C GLU A 260 18.06 -10.87 -3.93
N VAL A 261 17.27 -9.97 -4.51
CA VAL A 261 17.68 -8.62 -4.94
C VAL A 261 17.14 -7.54 -4.00
N ALA A 262 15.96 -7.79 -3.45
CA ALA A 262 15.29 -6.96 -2.43
C ALA A 262 14.49 -7.89 -1.50
N PRO A 263 14.04 -7.45 -0.32
CA PRO A 263 13.33 -8.29 0.64
C PRO A 263 12.22 -9.11 -0.04
N SER A 264 12.33 -10.44 0.04
CA SER A 264 11.47 -11.46 -0.59
C SER A 264 11.32 -11.45 -2.12
N LEU A 265 12.05 -10.58 -2.82
CA LEU A 265 12.12 -10.53 -4.28
C LEU A 265 13.38 -11.25 -4.77
N SER A 266 13.17 -12.33 -5.51
CA SER A 266 14.25 -13.08 -6.16
C SER A 266 14.15 -13.03 -7.68
N VAL A 267 15.32 -12.99 -8.32
CA VAL A 267 15.46 -13.10 -9.77
C VAL A 267 16.37 -14.27 -10.08
N ARG A 268 15.87 -15.25 -10.83
CA ARG A 268 16.59 -16.48 -11.18
C ARG A 268 16.63 -16.69 -12.67
N PHE A 269 17.80 -17.07 -13.19
CA PHE A 269 17.96 -17.47 -14.57
C PHE A 269 17.48 -18.91 -14.76
N MET A 270 16.51 -19.13 -15.65
CA MET A 270 15.94 -20.46 -15.94
C MET A 270 16.71 -21.21 -17.02
N GLY A 271 17.49 -20.49 -17.85
CA GLY A 271 18.22 -21.06 -18.99
C GLY A 271 17.85 -20.39 -20.31
N ILE A 272 18.40 -20.96 -21.39
CA ILE A 272 18.16 -20.53 -22.77
C ILE A 272 17.44 -21.65 -23.53
N ASN A 273 16.33 -21.34 -24.18
CA ASN A 273 15.59 -22.31 -24.98
C ASN A 273 16.21 -22.46 -26.40
N ARG A 274 15.79 -23.48 -27.16
CA ARG A 274 16.29 -23.78 -28.52
C ARG A 274 16.14 -22.62 -29.52
N LYS A 275 15.26 -21.66 -29.24
CA LYS A 275 15.06 -20.43 -30.03
C LYS A 275 15.99 -19.28 -29.61
N ALA A 276 17.01 -19.54 -28.79
CA ALA A 276 17.94 -18.55 -28.25
C ALA A 276 17.24 -17.44 -27.42
N ILE A 277 16.20 -17.81 -26.68
CA ILE A 277 15.48 -16.95 -25.74
C ILE A 277 15.99 -17.28 -24.33
N ALA A 278 16.52 -16.29 -23.64
CA ALA A 278 16.92 -16.36 -22.24
C ALA A 278 15.71 -16.03 -21.35
N SER A 279 15.37 -16.94 -20.43
CA SER A 279 14.23 -16.79 -19.52
C SER A 279 14.70 -16.51 -18.09
N TYR A 280 14.11 -15.50 -17.46
CA TYR A 280 14.35 -15.13 -16.07
C TYR A 280 13.05 -15.22 -15.28
N LEU A 281 13.06 -15.96 -14.17
CA LEU A 281 11.96 -16.04 -13.23
C LEU A 281 12.12 -14.96 -12.17
N ILE A 282 11.13 -14.09 -12.05
CA ILE A 282 11.00 -13.15 -10.95
C ILE A 282 9.94 -13.70 -10.00
N SER A 283 10.25 -13.78 -8.72
CA SER A 283 9.34 -14.27 -7.69
C SER A 283 9.38 -13.35 -6.48
N LEU A 284 8.20 -12.88 -6.07
CA LEU A 284 8.01 -12.07 -4.88
C LEU A 284 7.07 -12.79 -3.93
N TYR A 285 7.48 -12.98 -2.68
CA TYR A 285 6.67 -13.63 -1.66
C TYR A 285 6.12 -12.60 -0.66
N CYS A 286 4.82 -12.43 -0.60
CA CYS A 286 4.20 -11.48 0.32
C CYS A 286 2.89 -12.01 0.90
N SER A 287 2.61 -11.60 2.12
CA SER A 287 1.30 -11.76 2.75
C SER A 287 1.09 -10.60 3.73
N ALA A 288 -0.12 -10.45 4.25
CA ALA A 288 -0.44 -9.46 5.29
C ALA A 288 -1.26 -10.11 6.39
N ALA A 289 -0.98 -9.74 7.64
CA ALA A 289 -1.71 -10.24 8.79
C ALA A 289 -2.33 -9.08 9.58
N VAL A 290 -3.60 -9.24 9.92
CA VAL A 290 -4.34 -8.36 10.83
C VAL A 290 -4.39 -9.06 12.19
N LEU A 291 -3.55 -8.61 13.12
CA LEU A 291 -3.34 -9.32 14.39
C LEU A 291 -4.60 -9.35 15.26
N THR A 292 -5.28 -8.20 15.38
CA THR A 292 -6.56 -8.08 16.11
C THR A 292 -7.63 -7.45 15.24
N HIS A 293 -8.89 -7.76 15.53
CA HIS A 293 -10.03 -7.27 14.75
C HIS A 293 -10.18 -5.74 14.79
N ASP A 294 -9.70 -5.09 15.86
CA ASP A 294 -9.76 -3.64 16.08
C ASP A 294 -8.62 -2.84 15.43
N ALA A 295 -7.69 -3.50 14.74
CA ALA A 295 -6.56 -2.84 14.09
C ALA A 295 -6.92 -2.23 12.71
N LEU A 296 -8.06 -2.59 12.14
CA LEU A 296 -8.45 -2.23 10.78
C LEU A 296 -9.92 -1.78 10.73
N GLY A 297 -10.13 -0.52 10.37
CA GLY A 297 -11.45 0.04 10.06
C GLY A 297 -11.60 0.29 8.57
N VAL A 298 -12.80 0.05 8.03
CA VAL A 298 -13.12 0.31 6.62
C VAL A 298 -14.39 1.13 6.53
N LEU A 299 -14.33 2.27 5.85
CA LEU A 299 -15.49 3.06 5.46
C LEU A 299 -15.82 2.72 4.00
N GLU A 300 -16.93 2.02 3.82
CA GLU A 300 -17.45 1.58 2.53
C GLU A 300 -18.45 2.59 1.95
N GLY A 301 -18.57 2.61 0.62
CA GLY A 301 -19.58 3.40 -0.08
C GLY A 301 -19.24 4.89 -0.24
N VAL A 302 -17.96 5.25 -0.18
CA VAL A 302 -17.49 6.63 -0.28
C VAL A 302 -17.66 7.16 -1.71
N GLU A 303 -18.55 8.12 -1.90
CA GLU A 303 -18.78 8.78 -3.18
C GLU A 303 -17.76 9.87 -3.45
N VAL A 304 -17.09 9.80 -4.60
CA VAL A 304 -16.04 10.77 -4.98
C VAL A 304 -16.50 11.82 -6.00
N SER A 305 -17.73 11.69 -6.51
CA SER A 305 -18.30 12.51 -7.59
C SER A 305 -19.14 13.69 -7.11
N LYS A 306 -19.36 13.85 -5.80
CA LYS A 306 -20.13 14.97 -5.26
C LYS A 306 -19.34 16.28 -5.32
N TYR A 307 -19.96 17.30 -5.89
CA TYR A 307 -19.47 18.67 -5.95
C TYR A 307 -20.51 19.60 -5.34
N HIS A 308 -20.03 20.69 -4.74
CA HIS A 308 -20.86 21.67 -4.06
C HIS A 308 -20.94 22.94 -4.88
N ASP A 309 -22.15 23.43 -5.07
CA ASP A 309 -22.39 24.77 -5.60
C ASP A 309 -22.34 25.79 -4.46
N TYR A 310 -21.61 26.88 -4.67
CA TYR A 310 -21.42 27.95 -3.69
C TYR A 310 -22.09 29.22 -4.22
N PRO A 311 -23.31 29.57 -3.77
CA PRO A 311 -23.96 30.78 -4.24
C PRO A 311 -23.21 32.03 -3.76
N ASP A 312 -22.95 32.98 -4.67
CA ASP A 312 -22.19 34.22 -4.45
C ASP A 312 -22.87 35.25 -3.51
N LYS A 313 -24.03 34.92 -2.93
CA LYS A 313 -24.74 35.81 -2.02
C LYS A 313 -24.21 35.63 -0.60
N TYR A 314 -23.27 36.49 -0.23
CA TYR A 314 -22.99 36.79 1.17
C TYR A 314 -24.26 37.44 1.78
N VAL A 315 -25.00 36.69 2.60
CA VAL A 315 -26.08 37.22 3.45
C VAL A 315 -25.47 37.74 4.74
#